data_AF-A0A644T0B6-F1
#
_entry.id   AF-A0A644T0B6-F1
#
_cell.length_a   1.000
_cell.length_b   1.000
_cell.length_c   1.000
_cell.angle_alpha   90.00
_cell.angle_beta   90.00
_cell.angle_gamma   90.00
#
_symmetry.space_group_name_H-M   'P 1'
#
loop_
_entity.id
_entity.type
_entity.pdbx_description
1 polymer ?
#
loop_
_entity_poly.entity_id
_entity_poly.type
_entity_poly.pdbx_seq_one_letter_code
_entity_poly.pdbx_strand_id
1 'polypeptide(L)'
;MEVLKVSAHSNPKSVAGALAAVLRERGSAEVQAVGAGAVNQAIKAIAVARGFVAPNGINLVTIPAFTEIIIDGEERTAIRFIVEPR
;
A
#
# COMPACT_ATOMS: atom_id res chain seq x y z
N MET A 1 5.72 -6.59 -8.97
CA MET A 1 5.12 -6.20 -7.67
C MET A 1 3.67 -5.84 -7.96
N GLU A 2 2.70 -6.40 -7.25
CA GLU A 2 1.29 -6.05 -7.45
C GLU A 2 1.05 -4.61 -6.94
N VAL A 3 0.32 -3.79 -7.71
CA VAL A 3 0.10 -2.38 -7.38
C VAL A 3 -1.32 -2.19 -6.83
N LEU A 4 -1.42 -1.79 -5.56
CA LEU A 4 -2.67 -1.42 -4.90
C LEU A 4 -2.84 0.10 -4.94
N LYS A 5 -3.83 0.57 -5.71
CA LYS A 5 -4.18 1.99 -5.77
C LYS A 5 -5.14 2.35 -4.64
N VAL A 6 -4.80 3.38 -3.88
CA VAL A 6 -5.57 3.85 -2.72
C VAL A 6 -6.07 5.27 -2.98
N SER A 7 -7.33 5.52 -2.65
CA SER A 7 -7.96 6.84 -2.70
C SER A 7 -8.28 7.33 -1.29
N ALA A 8 -8.70 8.60 -1.16
CA ALA A 8 -9.14 9.16 0.11
C ALA A 8 -10.36 8.42 0.73
N HIS A 9 -11.16 7.77 -0.12
CA HIS A 9 -12.37 7.03 0.26
C HIS A 9 -12.14 5.54 0.47
N SER A 10 -10.91 5.03 0.21
CA SER A 10 -10.58 3.64 0.45
C SER A 10 -10.70 3.29 1.93
N ASN A 11 -11.35 2.16 2.21
CA ASN A 11 -11.41 1.61 3.57
C ASN A 11 -10.05 0.97 3.93
N PRO A 12 -9.34 1.44 4.97
CA PRO A 12 -8.03 0.90 5.34
C PRO A 12 -8.02 -0.60 5.63
N LYS A 13 -9.09 -1.13 6.23
CA LYS A 13 -9.19 -2.56 6.57
C LYS A 13 -9.31 -3.42 5.31
N SER A 14 -10.07 -2.96 4.32
CA SER A 14 -10.20 -3.66 3.03
C SER A 14 -8.87 -3.65 2.27
N VAL A 15 -8.18 -2.50 2.20
CA VAL A 15 -6.86 -2.39 1.58
C VAL A 15 -5.84 -3.26 2.31
N ALA A 16 -5.87 -3.30 3.64
CA ALA A 16 -4.99 -4.14 4.44
C ALA A 16 -5.20 -5.64 4.16
N GLY A 17 -6.45 -6.07 3.97
CA GLY A 17 -6.76 -7.45 3.59
C GLY A 17 -6.18 -7.82 2.23
N ALA A 18 -6.35 -6.96 1.23
CA ALA A 18 -5.76 -7.15 -0.11
C ALA A 18 -4.22 -7.17 -0.02
N LEU A 19 -3.62 -6.22 0.71
CA LEU A 19 -2.18 -6.16 0.93
C LEU A 19 -1.64 -7.44 1.61
N ALA A 20 -2.31 -7.94 2.65
CA ALA A 20 -1.92 -9.16 3.34
C ALA A 20 -2.06 -10.42 2.46
N ALA A 21 -3.01 -10.46 1.53
CA ALA A 21 -3.11 -11.53 0.55
C ALA A 21 -1.91 -11.50 -0.42
N VAL A 22 -1.64 -10.34 -1.01
CA VAL A 22 -0.49 -10.14 -1.91
C VAL A 22 0.83 -10.47 -1.24
N LEU A 23 1.05 -10.02 0.01
CA LEU A 23 2.28 -10.28 0.74
C LEU A 23 2.52 -11.77 1.00
N ARG A 24 1.47 -12.55 1.30
CA ARG A 24 1.59 -14.00 1.49
C ARG A 24 1.86 -14.75 0.20
N GLU A 25 1.35 -14.26 -0.94
CA GLU A 25 1.49 -14.92 -2.24
C GLU A 25 2.78 -14.54 -2.96
N ARG A 26 3.16 -13.27 -2.91
CA ARG A 26 4.23 -12.68 -3.76
C ARG A 26 5.41 -12.12 -2.99
N GLY A 27 5.32 -12.05 -1.65
CA GLY A 27 6.39 -11.54 -0.79
C GLY A 27 6.63 -10.03 -0.88
N SER A 28 5.97 -9.29 -1.77
CA SER A 28 6.07 -7.83 -1.86
C SER A 28 4.86 -7.22 -2.55
N ALA A 29 4.55 -5.97 -2.22
CA ALA A 29 3.47 -5.20 -2.81
C ALA A 29 3.84 -3.72 -2.91
N GLU A 30 3.27 -3.03 -3.89
CA GLU A 30 3.36 -1.58 -4.01
C GLU A 30 2.00 -0.98 -3.69
N VAL A 31 1.96 0.04 -2.83
CA VAL A 31 0.74 0.82 -2.55
C VAL A 31 0.93 2.23 -3.09
N GLN A 32 0.11 2.65 -4.04
CA GLN A 32 0.16 3.97 -4.65
C GLN A 32 -0.99 4.84 -4.17
N ALA A 33 -0.68 6.10 -3.82
CA ALA A 33 -1.66 7.06 -3.33
C ALA A 33 -1.35 8.47 -3.85
N VAL A 34 -2.40 9.20 -4.26
CA VAL A 34 -2.33 10.60 -4.68
C VAL A 34 -3.15 11.48 -3.74
N GLY A 35 -2.50 12.51 -3.18
CA GLY A 35 -3.12 13.46 -2.24
C GLY A 35 -3.15 12.97 -0.79
N ALA A 36 -3.25 13.92 0.14
CA ALA A 36 -3.09 13.68 1.57
C ALA A 36 -4.08 12.65 2.14
N GLY A 37 -5.33 12.67 1.69
CA GLY A 37 -6.35 11.72 2.12
C GLY A 37 -6.00 10.28 1.75
N ALA A 38 -5.60 10.05 0.50
CA ALA A 38 -5.21 8.72 0.03
C ALA A 38 -3.96 8.19 0.74
N VAL A 39 -2.97 9.05 0.94
CA VAL A 39 -1.72 8.73 1.65
C VAL A 39 -2.01 8.30 3.09
N ASN A 40 -2.92 9.01 3.78
CA ASN A 40 -3.37 8.65 5.13
C ASN A 40 -4.08 7.29 5.15
N GLN A 41 -4.94 6.98 4.16
CA GLN A 41 -5.57 5.66 4.10
C GLN A 41 -4.56 4.56 3.79
N ALA A 42 -3.59 4.81 2.91
CA ALA A 42 -2.55 3.86 2.55
C ALA A 42 -1.70 3.48 3.77
N ILE A 43 -1.21 4.46 4.54
CA ILE A 43 -0.37 4.16 5.71
C ILE A 43 -1.17 3.48 6.84
N LYS A 44 -2.45 3.84 7.04
CA LYS A 44 -3.35 3.13 7.95
C LYS A 44 -3.53 1.67 7.53
N ALA A 45 -3.71 1.41 6.23
CA ALA A 45 -3.84 0.06 5.70
C ALA A 45 -2.57 -0.76 5.91
N ILE A 46 -1.39 -0.18 5.69
CA ILE A 46 -0.09 -0.82 5.95
C ILE A 46 0.03 -1.18 7.45
N ALA A 47 -0.32 -0.26 8.34
CA ALA A 47 -0.30 -0.50 9.79
C ALA A 47 -1.23 -1.65 10.21
N VAL A 48 -2.44 -1.72 9.65
CA VAL A 48 -3.37 -2.83 9.89
C VAL A 48 -2.84 -4.15 9.29
N ALA A 49 -2.27 -4.11 8.08
CA ALA A 49 -1.73 -5.28 7.40
C ALA A 49 -0.59 -5.94 8.19
N ARG A 50 0.23 -5.15 8.91
CA ARG A 50 1.24 -5.69 9.85
C ARG A 50 0.61 -6.65 10.86
N GLY A 51 -0.54 -6.29 11.43
CA GLY A 51 -1.28 -7.15 12.36
C GLY A 51 -1.84 -8.41 11.70
N PHE A 52 -2.24 -8.33 10.43
CA PHE A 52 -2.77 -9.48 9.70
C PHE A 52 -1.70 -10.52 9.34
N VAL A 53 -0.48 -10.08 9.05
CA VAL A 53 0.60 -10.98 8.63
C VAL A 53 1.52 -11.41 9.78
N ALA A 54 1.46 -10.75 10.95
CA ALA A 54 2.24 -11.12 12.12
C ALA A 54 2.03 -12.57 12.59
N PRO A 55 0.80 -13.14 12.61
CA PRO A 55 0.59 -14.55 12.94
C PRO A 55 1.28 -15.54 11.98
N ASN A 56 1.64 -15.10 10.78
CA ASN A 56 2.41 -15.89 9.81
C ASN A 56 3.93 -15.74 9.99
N GLY A 57 4.39 -15.06 11.04
CA GLY A 57 5.81 -14.79 11.27
C GLY A 57 6.40 -13.71 10.34
N ILE A 58 5.55 -12.97 9.62
CA ILE A 58 5.99 -11.96 8.67
C ILE A 58 6.07 -10.60 9.38
N ASN A 59 7.27 -10.03 9.44
CA ASN A 59 7.49 -8.66 9.89
C ASN A 59 7.71 -7.74 8.69
N LEU A 60 6.87 -6.73 8.50
CA LEU A 60 6.95 -5.85 7.34
C LEU A 60 7.91 -4.68 7.53
N VAL A 61 8.46 -4.19 6.43
CA VAL A 61 9.02 -2.85 6.27
C VAL A 61 8.22 -2.08 5.22
N THR A 62 8.32 -0.75 5.23
CA THR A 62 7.72 0.12 4.21
C THR A 62 8.75 1.14 3.76
N ILE A 63 8.93 1.27 2.45
CA ILE A 63 9.90 2.15 1.81
C ILE A 63 9.12 3.16 0.97
N PRO A 64 8.94 4.41 1.45
CA PRO A 64 8.23 5.43 0.70
C PRO A 64 9.12 6.00 -0.41
N ALA A 65 8.51 6.29 -1.56
CA ALA A 65 9.14 6.97 -2.68
C ALA A 65 8.12 7.80 -3.47
N PHE A 66 8.59 8.80 -4.20
CA PHE A 66 7.78 9.46 -5.23
C PHE A 66 7.71 8.59 -6.48
N THR A 67 6.61 8.70 -7.21
CA THR A 67 6.44 8.15 -8.55
C THR A 67 5.50 9.05 -9.34
N GLU A 68 5.72 9.15 -10.64
CA GLU A 68 4.77 9.81 -11.54
C GLU A 68 3.74 8.79 -12.04
N ILE A 69 2.47 9.16 -12.09
CA ILE A 69 1.38 8.35 -12.65
C ILE A 69 0.46 9.19 -13.51
N ILE A 70 -0.21 8.56 -14.47
CA ILE A 70 -1.22 9.21 -15.32
C ILE A 70 -2.60 9.03 -14.69
N ILE A 71 -3.30 10.14 -14.44
CA ILE A 71 -4.70 10.19 -14.01
C ILE A 71 -5.43 11.15 -14.94
N ASP A 72 -6.51 10.70 -15.57
CA ASP A 72 -7.33 11.51 -16.49
C ASP A 72 -6.54 12.18 -17.63
N GLY A 73 -5.45 11.54 -18.07
CA GLY A 73 -4.55 12.06 -19.11
C GLY A 73 -3.51 13.06 -18.61
N GLU A 74 -3.53 13.43 -17.33
CA GLU A 74 -2.54 14.30 -16.70
C GLU A 74 -1.51 13.51 -15.89
N GLU A 75 -0.25 13.92 -15.97
CA GLU A 75 0.81 13.41 -15.11
C GLU A 75 0.67 13.99 -13.71
N ARG A 76 0.68 13.11 -12.70
CA ARG A 76 0.57 13.49 -11.30
C ARG A 76 1.59 12.76 -10.46
N THR A 77 2.23 13.52 -9.58
CA THR A 77 3.13 12.96 -8.57
C THR A 77 2.33 12.24 -7.49
N ALA A 78 2.59 10.94 -7.35
CA ALA A 78 2.06 10.08 -6.31
C ALA A 78 3.15 9.71 -5.29
N ILE A 79 2.71 9.28 -4.11
CA ILE A 79 3.56 8.54 -3.18
C ILE A 79 3.29 7.05 -3.42
N ARG A 80 4.37 6.30 -3.64
CA ARG A 80 4.35 4.84 -3.58
C ARG A 80 4.99 4.35 -2.29
N PHE A 81 4.43 3.29 -1.72
CA PHE A 81 4.99 2.55 -0.61
C PHE A 81 5.34 1.16 -1.10
N ILE A 82 6.61 0.82 -1.07
CA ILE A 82 7.08 -0.54 -1.30
C ILE A 82 6.99 -1.25 0.05
N VAL A 83 6.21 -2.34 0.10
CA VAL A 83 5.94 -3.10 1.33
C VAL A 83 6.40 -4.52 1.13
N GLU A 84 7.30 -4.98 2.00
CA GLU A 84 7.93 -6.30 1.93
C GLU A 84 8.32 -6.79 3.34
N PRO A 85 8.51 -8.10 3.54
CA PRO A 85 9.15 -8.63 4.75
C PRO A 85 10.52 -8.02 4.97
N ARG A 86 10.90 -7.86 6.24
CA ARG A 86 12.25 -7.45 6.65
C ARG A 86 13.29 -8.53 6.37
#